data_AF-A0A7S4GM50-F1
#
_entry.id   AF-A0A7S4GM50-F1
#
_cell.length_a   1.000
_cell.length_b   1.000
_cell.length_c   1.000
_cell.angle_alpha   90.00
_cell.angle_beta   90.00
_cell.angle_gamma   90.00
#
_symmetry.space_group_name_H-M   'P 1'
#
loop_
_entity.id
_entity.type
_entity.pdbx_description
1 polymer ?
#
loop_
_entity_poly.entity_id
_entity_poly.type
_entity_poly.pdbx_seq_one_letter_code
_entity_poly.pdbx_strand_id
1 'polypeptide(L)'
;LEMAELLALLNGTDQYTVFAPSNAAFQAVVDALGEEDLASVLARADLREILKYHVISGQTPAEDLVAGEVQSEQGASIEVEAADGEKMVNGAEIFDADIQATNGLVHTLGQVMLPPSLMDVLSADEEFSFLVSALAAANLTEMFEWANTG
;
A
#
# COMPACT_ATOMS: atom_id res chain seq x y z
N LEU A 1 23.78 -9.15 -27.23
CA LEU A 1 22.71 -8.20 -26.85
C LEU A 1 22.25 -8.38 -25.39
N GLU A 2 22.37 -9.57 -24.80
CA GLU A 2 21.81 -9.89 -23.47
C GLU A 2 22.54 -9.29 -22.25
N MET A 3 23.81 -8.86 -22.37
CA MET A 3 24.51 -8.21 -21.24
C MET A 3 24.14 -6.73 -21.05
N ALA A 4 23.61 -6.07 -22.08
CA ALA A 4 23.31 -4.64 -22.04
C ALA A 4 22.03 -4.33 -21.25
N GLU A 5 21.01 -5.18 -21.34
CA GLU A 5 19.79 -5.05 -20.54
C GLU A 5 20.03 -5.37 -19.06
N LEU A 6 20.87 -6.37 -18.76
CA LEU A 6 21.24 -6.68 -17.39
C LEU A 6 22.08 -5.57 -16.75
N LEU A 7 22.96 -4.91 -17.52
CA LEU A 7 23.71 -3.74 -17.08
C LEU A 7 22.85 -2.48 -16.96
N ALA A 8 21.74 -2.35 -17.70
CA ALA A 8 20.80 -1.25 -17.55
C ALA A 8 19.92 -1.40 -16.30
N LEU A 9 19.60 -2.64 -15.91
CA LEU A 9 18.88 -2.92 -14.65
C LEU A 9 19.80 -2.83 -13.43
N LEU A 10 21.07 -3.24 -13.56
CA LEU A 10 22.10 -3.10 -12.51
C LEU A 10 22.68 -1.66 -12.44
N ASN A 11 22.59 -0.87 -13.51
CA ASN A 11 22.73 0.60 -13.50
C ASN A 11 21.38 1.31 -13.37
N GLY A 12 20.32 0.57 -13.03
CA GLY A 12 19.06 1.18 -12.63
C GLY A 12 19.36 2.01 -11.39
N THR A 13 19.54 3.30 -11.61
CA THR A 13 19.68 4.33 -10.57
C THR A 13 18.34 4.64 -9.94
N ASP A 14 17.31 3.87 -10.29
CA ASP A 14 15.97 3.96 -9.75
C ASP A 14 16.02 3.50 -8.30
N GLN A 15 16.09 4.50 -7.44
CA GLN A 15 15.99 4.31 -6.00
C GLN A 15 14.52 4.13 -5.68
N TYR A 16 14.20 3.21 -4.78
CA TYR A 16 12.84 3.00 -4.30
C TYR A 16 12.76 3.31 -2.82
N THR A 17 11.58 3.73 -2.37
CA THR A 17 11.26 3.78 -0.95
C THR A 17 10.15 2.77 -0.69
N VAL A 18 10.43 1.85 0.22
CA VAL A 18 9.51 0.77 0.58
C VAL A 18 8.98 1.02 1.98
N PHE A 19 7.67 1.12 2.09
CA PHE A 19 6.98 1.15 3.37
C PHE A 19 6.72 -0.28 3.82
N ALA A 20 7.53 -0.82 4.71
CA ALA A 20 7.44 -2.22 5.15
C ALA A 20 6.60 -2.34 6.42
N PRO A 21 5.42 -3.00 6.40
CA PRO A 21 4.66 -3.24 7.61
C PRO A 21 5.41 -4.19 8.54
N SER A 22 5.28 -3.96 9.85
CA SER A 22 5.80 -4.89 10.85
C SER A 22 5.08 -6.25 10.79
N ASN A 23 5.70 -7.30 11.30
CA ASN A 23 5.03 -8.62 11.40
C ASN A 23 3.72 -8.57 12.20
N ALA A 24 3.63 -7.66 13.18
CA ALA A 24 2.39 -7.44 13.95
C ALA A 24 1.30 -6.78 13.09
N ALA A 25 1.68 -5.85 12.21
CA ALA A 25 0.76 -5.24 11.24
C ALA A 25 0.18 -6.28 10.28
N PHE A 26 1.01 -7.20 9.80
CA PHE A 26 0.56 -8.31 8.95
C PHE A 26 -0.40 -9.26 9.68
N GLN A 27 -0.28 -9.44 10.99
CA GLN A 27 -1.29 -10.20 11.73
C GLN A 27 -2.62 -9.45 11.79
N ALA A 28 -2.60 -8.14 12.04
CA ALA A 28 -3.81 -7.33 12.04
C ALA A 28 -4.52 -7.30 10.69
N VAL A 29 -3.78 -7.38 9.57
CA VAL A 29 -4.40 -7.42 8.23
C VAL A 29 -5.10 -8.76 7.95
N VAL A 30 -4.61 -9.87 8.51
CA VAL A 30 -5.28 -11.18 8.40
C VAL A 30 -6.66 -11.09 9.03
N ASP A 31 -6.76 -10.52 10.23
CA ASP A 31 -8.04 -10.27 10.91
C ASP A 31 -8.94 -9.31 10.12
N ALA A 32 -8.38 -8.22 9.57
CA ALA A 32 -9.13 -7.21 8.83
C ALA A 32 -9.67 -7.74 7.50
N LEU A 33 -8.94 -8.62 6.82
CA LEU A 33 -9.35 -9.25 5.56
C LEU A 33 -10.21 -10.50 5.78
N GLY A 34 -10.39 -10.94 7.03
CA GLY A 34 -11.15 -12.16 7.36
C GLY A 34 -10.46 -13.45 6.89
N GLU A 35 -9.15 -13.40 6.67
CA GLU A 35 -8.35 -14.53 6.20
C GLU A 35 -8.01 -15.46 7.36
N GLU A 36 -7.85 -16.76 7.09
CA GLU A 36 -7.56 -17.73 8.17
C GLU A 36 -6.13 -17.60 8.72
N ASP A 37 -5.17 -17.28 7.84
CA ASP A 37 -3.75 -17.22 8.18
C ASP A 37 -2.98 -16.28 7.23
N LEU A 38 -1.79 -15.87 7.64
CA LEU A 38 -0.86 -15.12 6.78
C LEU A 38 -0.54 -15.86 5.47
N ALA A 39 -0.56 -17.20 5.49
CA ALA A 39 -0.35 -18.01 4.30
C ALA A 39 -1.46 -17.79 3.26
N SER A 40 -2.71 -17.60 3.69
CA SER A 40 -3.83 -17.27 2.80
C SER A 40 -3.63 -15.89 2.20
N VAL A 41 -3.25 -14.91 3.03
CA VAL A 41 -2.89 -13.55 2.56
C VAL A 41 -1.76 -13.59 1.51
N LEU A 42 -0.74 -14.42 1.72
CA LEU A 42 0.38 -14.59 0.80
C LEU A 42 0.00 -15.33 -0.50
N ALA A 43 -1.10 -16.07 -0.51
CA ALA A 43 -1.59 -16.81 -1.68
C ALA A 43 -2.54 -15.97 -2.56
N ARG A 44 -2.92 -14.77 -2.10
CA ARG A 44 -3.84 -13.86 -2.79
C ARG A 44 -3.28 -13.42 -4.14
N ALA A 45 -4.15 -13.41 -5.15
CA ALA A 45 -3.78 -12.98 -6.50
C ALA A 45 -3.41 -11.47 -6.55
N ASP A 46 -4.03 -10.67 -5.68
CA ASP A 46 -3.84 -9.23 -5.53
C ASP A 46 -2.67 -8.84 -4.62
N LEU A 47 -1.99 -9.81 -3.98
CA LEU A 47 -0.82 -9.52 -3.14
C LEU A 47 0.24 -8.71 -3.88
N ARG A 48 0.44 -9.00 -5.18
CA ARG A 48 1.40 -8.25 -6.00
C ARG A 48 1.04 -6.77 -6.10
N GLU A 49 -0.24 -6.44 -6.19
CA GLU A 49 -0.71 -5.05 -6.26
C GLU A 49 -0.62 -4.38 -4.89
N ILE A 50 -0.98 -5.08 -3.81
CA ILE A 50 -0.81 -4.59 -2.44
C ILE A 50 0.66 -4.29 -2.14
N LEU A 51 1.58 -5.19 -2.52
CA LEU A 51 3.02 -4.96 -2.30
C LEU A 51 3.52 -3.77 -3.12
N LYS A 52 3.06 -3.60 -4.37
CA LYS A 52 3.39 -2.42 -5.17
C LYS A 52 2.85 -1.12 -4.57
N TYR A 53 1.72 -1.18 -3.87
CA TYR A 53 1.16 -0.03 -3.17
C TYR A 53 2.05 0.44 -2.01
N HIS A 54 2.85 -0.45 -1.44
CA HIS A 54 3.84 -0.11 -0.41
C HIS A 54 5.17 0.44 -0.97
N VAL A 55 5.30 0.57 -2.29
CA VAL A 55 6.52 1.04 -2.94
C VAL A 55 6.24 2.36 -3.63
N ILE A 56 7.12 3.33 -3.42
CA ILE A 56 7.15 4.57 -4.20
C ILE A 56 8.48 4.68 -4.94
N SER A 57 8.44 5.30 -6.12
CA SER A 57 9.62 5.69 -6.87
C SER A 57 10.37 6.82 -6.17
N GLY A 58 11.70 6.74 -6.17
CA GLY A 58 12.60 7.71 -5.56
C GLY A 58 13.08 7.30 -4.17
N GLN A 59 14.23 7.84 -3.76
CA GLN A 59 14.72 7.77 -2.38
C GLN A 59 14.13 8.95 -1.60
N THR A 60 13.11 8.68 -0.80
CA THR A 60 12.46 9.69 0.04
C THR A 60 12.80 9.37 1.49
N PRO A 61 13.82 10.01 2.06
CA PRO A 61 14.08 9.88 3.48
C PRO A 61 12.91 10.43 4.29
N ALA A 62 12.80 10.01 5.54
CA ALA A 62 11.69 10.43 6.37
C ALA A 62 11.67 11.94 6.48
N GLU A 63 12.80 12.64 6.54
CA GLU A 63 12.83 14.11 6.55
C GLU A 63 12.14 14.76 5.33
N ASP A 64 12.28 14.17 4.14
CA ASP A 64 11.73 14.66 2.88
C ASP A 64 10.26 14.24 2.64
N LEU A 65 9.72 13.34 3.48
CA LEU A 65 8.28 13.05 3.50
C LEU A 65 7.51 14.28 3.98
N VAL A 66 7.04 15.08 3.04
CA VAL A 66 6.17 16.24 3.26
C VAL A 66 4.70 15.82 3.18
N ALA A 67 3.84 16.56 3.89
CA ALA A 67 2.40 16.31 3.84
C ALA A 67 1.86 16.48 2.41
N GLY A 68 1.08 15.50 1.93
CA GLY A 68 0.52 15.48 0.59
C GLY A 68 0.33 14.06 0.06
N GLU A 69 0.00 13.94 -1.23
CA GLU A 69 -0.17 12.65 -1.89
C GLU A 69 1.07 12.26 -2.68
N VAL A 70 1.54 11.02 -2.51
CA VAL A 70 2.62 10.43 -3.31
C VAL A 70 2.09 9.24 -4.09
N GLN A 71 2.51 9.11 -5.35
CA GLN A 71 2.02 8.02 -6.20
C GLN A 71 2.81 6.73 -5.92
N SER A 72 2.09 5.63 -5.64
CA SER A 72 2.69 4.30 -5.51
C SER A 72 3.03 3.68 -6.88
N GLU A 73 3.88 2.65 -6.85
CA GLU A 73 4.17 1.80 -8.02
C GLU A 73 2.95 0.98 -8.49
N GLN A 74 1.92 0.86 -7.65
CA GLN A 74 0.63 0.28 -8.05
C GLN A 74 -0.18 1.26 -8.90
N GLY A 75 -0.02 2.57 -8.68
CA GLY A 75 -0.69 3.65 -9.40
C GLY A 75 -1.63 4.50 -8.53
N ALA A 76 -2.10 3.96 -7.40
CA ALA A 76 -2.89 4.70 -6.42
C ALA A 76 -2.02 5.65 -5.57
N SER A 77 -2.63 6.75 -5.14
CA SER A 77 -2.01 7.72 -4.24
C SER A 77 -1.94 7.16 -2.81
N ILE A 78 -0.79 7.39 -2.17
CA ILE A 78 -0.57 7.20 -0.75
C ILE A 78 -0.60 8.59 -0.12
N GLU A 79 -1.45 8.79 0.88
CA GLU A 79 -1.47 10.02 1.65
C GLU A 79 -0.32 10.02 2.67
N VAL A 80 0.46 11.09 2.69
CA VAL A 80 1.50 11.35 3.69
C VAL A 80 1.02 12.48 4.56
N GLU A 81 0.99 12.24 5.86
CA GLU A 81 0.64 13.22 6.88
C GLU A 81 1.89 13.52 7.70
N ALA A 82 2.18 14.81 7.89
CA ALA A 82 3.30 15.26 8.71
C ALA A 82 2.78 16.30 9.69
N ALA A 83 2.60 15.90 10.95
CA ALA A 83 2.08 16.76 12.02
C ALA A 83 2.95 16.61 13.27
N ASP A 84 3.31 17.73 13.91
CA ASP A 84 4.04 17.76 15.19
C ASP A 84 5.32 16.90 15.29
N GLY A 85 5.97 16.62 14.15
CA GLY A 85 7.18 15.79 14.09
C GLY A 85 6.91 14.28 13.93
N GLU A 86 5.65 13.88 13.98
CA GLU A 86 5.18 12.53 13.63
C GLU A 86 4.84 12.49 12.14
N LYS A 87 5.23 11.39 11.48
CA LYS A 87 4.95 11.13 10.07
C LYS A 87 4.09 9.89 9.97
N MET A 88 2.94 10.06 9.33
CA MET A 88 2.00 8.99 9.06
C MET A 88 1.84 8.83 7.55
N VAL A 89 1.58 7.60 7.14
CA VAL A 89 1.39 7.24 5.74
C VAL A 89 0.10 6.45 5.66
N ASN A 90 -0.92 7.02 5.03
CA ASN A 90 -2.27 6.46 4.95
C ASN A 90 -2.83 6.10 6.34
N GLY A 91 -2.68 7.01 7.31
CA GLY A 91 -3.04 6.77 8.72
C GLY A 91 -2.10 5.84 9.50
N ALA A 92 -1.02 5.32 8.89
CA ALA A 92 -0.05 4.44 9.52
C ALA A 92 1.18 5.18 10.05
N GLU A 93 1.45 5.06 11.35
CA GLU A 93 2.65 5.59 11.98
C GLU A 93 3.92 4.89 11.46
N ILE A 94 4.96 5.68 11.16
CA ILE A 94 6.31 5.18 10.84
C ILE A 94 7.07 4.96 12.15
N PHE A 95 7.40 3.70 12.47
CA PHE A 95 8.15 3.34 13.69
C PHE A 95 9.67 3.43 13.52
N ASP A 96 10.18 2.92 12.39
CA ASP A 96 11.60 2.95 12.07
C ASP A 96 11.77 3.51 10.67
N ALA A 97 12.36 4.69 10.56
CA ALA A 97 12.59 5.37 9.29
C ALA A 97 14.04 5.20 8.81
N ASP A 98 14.24 5.49 7.52
CA ASP A 98 15.56 5.68 6.90
C ASP A 98 16.48 4.44 6.92
N ILE A 99 15.90 3.24 6.92
CA ILE A 99 16.67 2.00 6.87
C ILE A 99 17.28 1.86 5.48
N GLN A 100 18.61 1.95 5.42
CA GLN A 100 19.33 1.98 4.15
C GLN A 100 19.38 0.59 3.51
N ALA A 101 18.85 0.49 2.28
CA ALA A 101 18.90 -0.70 1.45
C ALA A 101 19.78 -0.46 0.23
N THR A 102 20.27 -1.54 -0.39
CA THR A 102 21.17 -1.47 -1.56
C THR A 102 20.58 -0.66 -2.72
N ASN A 103 19.25 -0.67 -2.86
CA ASN A 103 18.53 -0.03 -3.97
C ASN A 103 17.47 0.98 -3.47
N GLY A 104 17.60 1.52 -2.25
CA GLY A 104 16.54 2.35 -1.70
C GLY A 104 16.57 2.64 -0.21
N LEU A 105 15.42 3.07 0.30
CA LEU A 105 15.15 3.25 1.72
C LEU A 105 13.96 2.39 2.14
N VAL A 106 13.96 1.96 3.40
CA VAL A 106 12.84 1.26 4.00
C VAL A 106 12.35 2.05 5.21
N HIS A 107 11.04 2.26 5.25
CA HIS A 107 10.32 2.85 6.39
C HIS A 107 9.39 1.78 6.96
N THR A 108 9.55 1.46 8.24
CA THR A 108 8.74 0.46 8.92
C THR A 108 7.42 1.07 9.37
N LEU A 109 6.30 0.47 8.97
CA LEU A 109 4.96 0.90 9.36
C LEU A 109 4.36 -0.02 10.43
N GLY A 110 3.53 0.58 11.28
CA GLY A 110 2.69 -0.16 12.23
C GLY A 110 1.47 -0.81 11.63
N GLN A 111 1.19 -0.56 10.35
CA GLN A 111 -0.04 -0.98 9.67
C GLN A 111 0.29 -1.44 8.25
N VAL A 112 -0.51 -2.36 7.71
CA VAL A 112 -0.45 -2.73 6.29
C VAL A 112 -1.30 -1.74 5.51
N MET A 113 -0.73 -1.12 4.48
CA MET A 113 -1.45 -0.24 3.58
C MET A 113 -2.17 -1.07 2.52
N LEU A 114 -3.48 -1.04 2.54
CA LEU A 114 -4.27 -1.54 1.42
C LEU A 114 -4.47 -0.37 0.44
N PRO A 115 -4.37 -0.59 -0.89
CA PRO A 115 -4.84 0.40 -1.85
C PRO A 115 -6.31 0.75 -1.57
N PRO A 116 -6.95 1.73 -2.22
CA PRO A 116 -8.39 1.95 -2.11
C PRO A 116 -9.19 0.99 -3.01
N SER A 117 -10.31 0.43 -2.53
CA SER A 117 -11.10 -0.57 -3.26
C SER A 117 -12.14 0.15 -4.07
N LEU A 118 -12.80 -0.58 -4.96
CA LEU A 118 -13.93 -0.01 -5.65
C LEU A 118 -15.02 0.43 -4.65
N MET A 119 -15.26 -0.30 -3.56
CA MET A 119 -16.23 0.14 -2.54
C MET A 119 -15.76 1.38 -1.80
N ASP A 120 -14.48 1.52 -1.47
CA ASP A 120 -13.96 2.73 -0.82
C ASP A 120 -14.13 3.95 -1.72
N VAL A 121 -13.79 3.80 -3.00
CA VAL A 121 -13.94 4.88 -4.00
C VAL A 121 -15.41 5.25 -4.18
N LEU A 122 -16.32 4.26 -4.28
CA LEU A 122 -17.75 4.50 -4.41
C LEU A 122 -18.38 5.09 -3.13
N SER A 123 -17.84 4.76 -1.96
CA SER A 123 -18.37 5.24 -0.68
C SER A 123 -17.83 6.61 -0.30
N ALA A 124 -16.68 7.00 -0.84
CA ALA A 124 -16.09 8.33 -0.63
C ALA A 124 -16.83 9.44 -1.38
N ASP A 125 -17.55 9.11 -2.46
CA ASP A 125 -18.29 10.08 -3.27
C ASP A 125 -19.81 10.00 -3.01
N GLU A 126 -20.40 11.10 -2.54
CA GLU A 126 -21.85 11.18 -2.27
C GLU A 126 -22.70 10.93 -3.52
N GLU A 127 -22.16 11.18 -4.72
CA GLU A 127 -22.86 10.95 -6.00
C GLU A 127 -23.19 9.47 -6.22
N PHE A 128 -22.39 8.55 -5.68
CA PHE A 128 -22.59 7.10 -5.82
C PHE A 128 -23.36 6.48 -4.65
N SER A 129 -23.86 7.26 -3.70
CA SER A 129 -24.61 6.79 -2.53
C SER A 129 -25.79 5.85 -2.86
N PHE A 130 -26.50 6.10 -3.98
CA PHE A 130 -27.57 5.22 -4.45
C PHE A 130 -27.02 3.88 -4.99
N LEU A 131 -25.91 3.90 -5.70
CA LEU A 131 -25.25 2.69 -6.19
C LEU A 131 -24.74 1.85 -5.01
N VAL A 132 -24.08 2.47 -4.02
CA VAL A 132 -23.65 1.80 -2.78
C VAL A 132 -24.84 1.16 -2.07
N SER A 133 -25.96 1.87 -1.96
CA SER A 133 -27.20 1.33 -1.38
C SER A 133 -27.76 0.16 -2.18
N ALA A 134 -27.70 0.21 -3.51
CA ALA A 134 -28.15 -0.86 -4.38
C ALA A 134 -27.25 -2.10 -4.29
N LEU A 135 -25.94 -1.91 -4.23
CA LEU A 135 -24.95 -2.98 -4.02
C LEU A 135 -25.17 -3.67 -2.67
N ALA A 136 -25.40 -2.89 -1.61
CA ALA A 136 -25.72 -3.40 -0.28
C ALA A 136 -27.05 -4.18 -0.28
N ALA A 137 -28.09 -3.64 -0.93
CA ALA A 137 -29.38 -4.34 -1.05
C ALA A 137 -29.29 -5.65 -1.86
N ALA A 138 -28.35 -5.73 -2.81
CA ALA A 138 -28.08 -6.91 -3.60
C ALA A 138 -27.08 -7.90 -2.93
N ASN A 139 -26.53 -7.54 -1.76
CA ASN A 139 -25.48 -8.30 -1.06
C ASN A 139 -24.23 -8.54 -1.95
N LEU A 140 -23.87 -7.52 -2.74
CA LEU A 140 -22.72 -7.55 -3.65
C LEU A 140 -21.52 -6.73 -3.14
N THR A 141 -21.63 -6.10 -1.96
CA THR A 141 -20.58 -5.24 -1.38
C THR A 141 -19.25 -6.00 -1.23
N GLU A 142 -19.31 -7.21 -0.69
CA GLU A 142 -18.13 -8.06 -0.45
C GLU A 142 -17.37 -8.36 -1.75
N MET A 143 -18.06 -8.45 -2.89
CA MET A 143 -17.41 -8.72 -4.19
C MET A 143 -16.45 -7.64 -4.65
N PHE A 144 -16.58 -6.44 -4.11
CA PHE A 144 -15.82 -5.26 -4.51
C PHE A 144 -14.82 -4.82 -3.43
N GLU A 145 -14.76 -5.55 -2.32
CA GLU A 145 -13.73 -5.43 -1.27
C GLU A 145 -12.58 -6.42 -1.55
N TRP A 146 -11.38 -6.16 -1.00
CA TRP A 146 -10.26 -7.10 -1.16
C TRP A 146 -10.58 -8.49 -0.61
N ALA A 147 -11.40 -8.61 0.44
CA ALA A 147 -11.70 -9.89 1.09
C ALA A 147 -12.29 -10.97 0.15
N ASN A 148 -12.73 -10.66 -1.07
CA ASN A 148 -13.39 -11.61 -1.97
C ASN A 148 -12.66 -11.92 -3.29
N THR A 149 -11.34 -11.69 -3.40
CA THR A 149 -10.54 -12.15 -4.55
C THR A 149 -10.25 -13.65 -4.48
N GLY A 150 -11.31 -14.47 -4.56
CA GLY A 150 -11.25 -15.92 -4.77
C GLY A 150 -10.99 -16.32 -6.22
#